data_AF-A0A0Q1A0X3-F1
#
_entry.id   AF-A0A0Q1A0X3-F1
#
_cell.length_a   1.000
_cell.length_b   1.000
_cell.length_c   1.000
_cell.angle_alpha   90.00
_cell.angle_beta   90.00
_cell.angle_gamma   90.00
#
_symmetry.space_group_name_H-M   'P 1'
#
loop_
_entity.id
_entity.type
_entity.pdbx_description
1 polymer ?
#
loop_
_entity_poly.entity_id
_entity_poly.type
_entity_poly.pdbx_seq_one_letter_code
_entity_poly.pdbx_strand_id
1 'polypeptide(L)'
;MNDSVIGKEELVKRYDEVARDAGQGGYFLNPDTDFTKNLVRGLMVNEQRYGYPACPCRIASGKREQDLDIICPCDYRDPDLEEFGACYCALYVSGEVAKGEKTVGPIPERRPPRSMRKTVSKAPSGNVPLTVSLPVWRCRVCGYLCARESPPLVCPICKVAQDRFERFL
;
A
#
# COMPACT_ATOMS: atom_id res chain seq x y z
N MET A 1 1.82 29.70 8.06
CA MET A 1 1.82 28.24 7.91
C MET A 1 3.29 27.85 7.87
N ASN A 2 3.78 27.09 8.86
CA ASN A 2 5.15 26.58 8.81
C ASN A 2 5.20 25.54 7.69
N ASP A 3 5.63 25.94 6.50
CA ASP A 3 6.13 24.99 5.53
C ASP A 3 7.37 24.37 6.16
N SER A 4 7.19 23.19 6.75
CA SER A 4 8.26 22.40 7.29
C SER A 4 9.20 22.03 6.14
N VAL A 5 10.32 22.75 6.07
CA VAL A 5 11.38 22.48 5.11
C VAL A 5 12.02 21.16 5.53
N ILE A 6 11.56 20.06 4.93
CA ILE A 6 12.18 18.75 5.11
C ILE A 6 13.62 18.84 4.58
N GLY A 7 14.57 18.52 5.45
CA GLY A 7 15.99 18.53 5.11
C GLY A 7 16.33 17.45 4.07
N LYS A 8 17.34 17.71 3.23
CA LYS A 8 17.79 16.73 2.22
C LYS A 8 18.26 15.42 2.87
N GLU A 9 19.00 15.50 3.97
CA GLU A 9 19.50 14.33 4.71
C GLU A 9 18.35 13.52 5.33
N GLU A 10 17.37 14.21 5.92
CA GLU A 10 16.17 13.59 6.49
C GLU A 10 15.36 12.85 5.43
N LEU A 11 15.22 13.46 4.25
CA LEU A 11 14.54 12.83 3.12
C LEU A 11 15.27 11.58 2.62
N VAL A 12 16.60 11.63 2.48
CA VAL A 12 17.38 10.46 2.06
C VAL A 12 17.23 9.33 3.08
N LYS A 13 17.34 9.64 4.37
CA LYS A 13 17.13 8.67 5.44
C LYS A 13 15.74 8.04 5.36
N ARG A 14 14.70 8.86 5.19
CA ARG A 14 13.32 8.36 5.07
C ARG A 14 13.12 7.51 3.82
N TYR A 15 13.71 7.90 2.70
CA TYR A 15 13.67 7.11 1.47
C TYR A 15 14.31 5.74 1.67
N ASP A 16 15.48 5.68 2.31
CA ASP A 16 16.17 4.42 2.59
C ASP A 16 15.37 3.51 3.54
N GLU A 17 14.67 4.09 4.51
CA GLU A 17 13.71 3.37 5.35
C GLU A 17 12.58 2.76 4.53
N VAL A 18 11.90 3.56 3.71
CA VAL A 18 10.79 3.08 2.87
C VAL A 18 11.27 2.01 1.88
N ALA A 19 12.46 2.17 1.29
CA ALA A 19 13.03 1.20 0.37
C ALA A 19 13.36 -0.14 1.06
N ARG A 20 13.93 -0.08 2.27
CA ARG A 20 14.23 -1.28 3.07
C ARG A 20 12.96 -2.01 3.47
N ASP A 21 11.96 -1.29 3.97
CA ASP A 21 10.68 -1.86 4.38
C ASP A 21 9.94 -2.49 3.19
N ALA A 22 9.97 -1.82 2.03
CA ALA A 22 9.43 -2.37 0.79
C ALA A 22 10.12 -3.69 0.41
N GLY A 23 11.46 -3.71 0.36
CA GLY A 23 12.22 -4.91 0.02
C GLY A 23 12.03 -6.05 1.02
N GLN A 24 12.06 -5.76 2.32
CA GLN A 24 11.75 -6.72 3.38
C GLN A 24 10.28 -7.17 3.35
N GLY A 25 9.38 -6.39 2.76
CA GLY A 25 7.99 -6.74 2.50
C GLY A 25 7.76 -7.48 1.18
N GLY A 26 8.77 -7.62 0.32
CA GLY A 26 8.63 -8.25 -1.01
C GLY A 26 8.04 -7.32 -2.07
N TYR A 27 8.08 -6.01 -1.84
CA TYR A 27 7.61 -4.98 -2.75
C TYR A 27 8.79 -4.22 -3.37
N PHE A 28 8.54 -3.59 -4.50
CA PHE A 28 9.51 -2.78 -5.22
C PHE A 28 9.03 -1.33 -5.24
N LEU A 29 9.97 -0.39 -5.05
CA LEU A 29 9.70 1.02 -5.31
C LEU A 29 9.92 1.33 -6.79
N ASN A 30 9.31 2.42 -7.25
CA ASN A 30 9.53 2.93 -8.59
C ASN A 30 11.03 3.22 -8.83
N PRO A 31 11.59 2.78 -9.98
CA PRO A 31 13.00 2.93 -10.28
C PRO A 31 13.44 4.40 -10.50
N ASP A 32 12.51 5.32 -10.79
CA ASP A 32 12.82 6.75 -10.81
C ASP A 32 12.98 7.26 -9.36
N THR A 33 14.24 7.41 -8.95
CA THR A 33 14.59 7.78 -7.58
C THR A 33 14.17 9.19 -7.21
N ASP A 34 14.16 10.12 -8.17
CA ASP A 34 13.82 11.52 -7.89
C ASP A 34 12.31 11.67 -7.75
N PHE A 35 11.54 11.04 -8.64
CA PHE A 35 10.10 10.90 -8.51
C PHE A 35 9.72 10.25 -7.17
N THR A 36 10.37 9.13 -6.84
CA THR A 36 10.10 8.40 -5.59
C THR A 36 10.42 9.23 -4.35
N LYS A 37 11.55 9.94 -4.32
CA LYS A 37 11.89 10.86 -3.22
C LYS A 37 10.89 12.01 -3.10
N ASN A 38 10.32 12.49 -4.20
CA ASN A 38 9.26 13.50 -4.13
C ASN A 38 7.99 12.97 -3.45
N LEU A 39 7.60 11.71 -3.73
CA LEU A 39 6.47 11.06 -3.04
C LEU A 39 6.77 10.83 -1.56
N VAL A 40 7.98 10.38 -1.22
CA VAL A 40 8.41 10.21 0.18
C VAL A 40 8.39 11.55 0.93
N ARG A 41 8.84 12.63 0.30
CA ARG A 41 8.71 13.98 0.87
C ARG A 41 7.24 14.32 1.12
N GLY A 42 6.35 14.03 0.18
CA GLY A 42 4.91 14.23 0.37
C GLY A 42 4.34 13.45 1.56
N LEU A 43 4.77 12.20 1.76
CA LEU A 43 4.39 11.40 2.93
C LEU A 43 4.84 12.05 4.24
N MET A 44 6.09 12.52 4.30
CA MET A 44 6.64 13.19 5.48
C MET A 44 5.91 14.51 5.80
N VAL A 45 5.60 15.31 4.77
CA VAL A 45 4.80 16.55 4.94
C VAL A 45 3.41 16.21 5.48
N ASN A 46 2.75 15.18 4.92
CA ASN A 46 1.45 14.73 5.40
C ASN A 46 1.51 14.18 6.82
N GLU A 47 2.59 13.49 7.18
CA GLU A 47 2.81 12.97 8.53
C GLU A 47 2.99 14.12 9.54
N GLN A 48 3.79 15.14 9.21
CA GLN A 48 3.93 16.35 10.03
C GLN A 48 2.63 17.14 10.14
N ARG A 49 1.82 17.17 9.07
CA ARG A 49 0.57 17.94 9.00
C ARG A 49 -0.60 17.26 9.73
N TYR A 50 -0.77 15.96 9.54
CA TYR A 50 -1.95 15.21 9.99
C TYR A 50 -1.66 14.24 11.14
N GLY A 51 -0.39 14.00 11.47
CA GLY A 51 0.04 13.01 12.46
C GLY A 51 0.07 11.57 11.94
N TYR A 52 -0.07 11.36 10.63
CA TYR A 52 0.04 10.05 9.98
C TYR A 52 0.43 10.21 8.50
N PRO A 53 1.12 9.21 7.90
CA PRO A 53 1.61 9.29 6.53
C PRO A 53 0.47 9.05 5.51
N ALA A 54 -0.42 10.03 5.38
CA ALA A 54 -1.50 9.99 4.40
C ALA A 54 -0.93 9.95 2.97
N CYS A 55 -1.56 9.18 2.06
CA CYS A 55 -1.15 9.07 0.67
C CYS A 55 -0.87 10.45 0.04
N PRO A 56 0.31 10.69 -0.56
CA PRO A 56 0.73 12.01 -1.03
C PRO A 56 -0.04 12.48 -2.26
N CYS A 57 -0.71 11.56 -2.97
CA CYS A 57 -1.49 11.85 -4.17
C CYS A 57 -3.01 11.81 -3.94
N ARG A 58 -3.47 11.69 -2.69
CA ARG A 58 -4.89 11.74 -2.32
C ARG A 58 -5.14 12.85 -1.30
N ILE A 59 -6.34 13.42 -1.34
CA ILE A 59 -6.75 14.41 -0.35
C ILE A 59 -7.13 13.69 0.95
N ALA A 60 -6.35 13.95 2.00
CA ALA A 60 -6.65 13.51 3.35
C ALA A 60 -7.76 14.37 3.97
N SER A 61 -8.62 13.75 4.75
CA SER A 61 -9.63 14.44 5.58
C SER A 61 -9.02 15.11 6.82
N GLY A 62 -7.81 14.71 7.20
CA GLY A 62 -7.16 15.12 8.45
C GLY A 62 -7.65 14.36 9.68
N LYS A 63 -8.59 13.42 9.53
CA LYS A 63 -9.09 12.55 10.60
C LYS A 63 -8.64 11.13 10.35
N ARG A 64 -7.72 10.62 11.17
CA ARG A 64 -7.07 9.31 10.97
C ARG A 64 -8.08 8.19 10.76
N GLU A 65 -9.20 8.20 11.50
CA GLU A 65 -10.23 7.19 11.44
C GLU A 65 -10.97 7.16 10.09
N GLN A 66 -10.99 8.28 9.35
CA GLN A 66 -11.64 8.40 8.04
C GLN A 66 -10.67 8.12 6.88
N ASP A 67 -9.37 8.03 7.18
CA ASP A 67 -8.29 7.91 6.18
C ASP A 67 -7.45 6.66 6.37
N LEU A 68 -7.83 5.72 7.24
CA LEU A 68 -7.14 4.44 7.43
C LEU A 68 -6.86 3.73 6.10
N ASP A 69 -7.83 3.80 5.18
CA ASP A 69 -7.78 3.22 3.84
C ASP A 69 -6.69 3.82 2.95
N ILE A 70 -6.22 5.03 3.25
CA ILE A 70 -5.21 5.77 2.48
C ILE A 70 -3.94 6.10 3.26
N ILE A 71 -3.78 5.63 4.50
CA ILE A 71 -2.49 5.67 5.18
C ILE A 71 -1.52 4.80 4.38
N CYS A 72 -0.34 5.32 4.06
CA CYS A 72 0.60 4.59 3.22
C CYS A 72 1.32 3.47 4.01
N PRO A 73 1.40 2.24 3.48
CA PRO A 73 0.80 1.75 2.23
C PRO A 73 -0.72 1.55 2.35
N CYS A 74 -1.47 2.07 1.38
CA CYS A 74 -2.94 2.07 1.40
C CYS A 74 -3.55 0.71 1.02
N ASP A 75 -4.83 0.50 1.37
CA ASP A 75 -5.57 -0.74 1.10
C ASP A 75 -5.62 -1.09 -0.40
N TYR A 76 -5.54 -0.07 -1.26
CA TYR A 76 -5.60 -0.19 -2.72
C TYR A 76 -4.28 -0.61 -3.37
N ARG A 77 -3.15 -0.58 -2.64
CA ARG A 77 -1.83 -0.79 -3.22
C ARG A 77 -1.73 -2.15 -3.91
N ASP A 78 -2.08 -3.22 -3.20
CA ASP A 78 -1.90 -4.58 -3.69
C ASP A 78 -2.80 -4.92 -4.91
N PRO A 79 -4.11 -4.59 -4.92
CA PRO A 79 -4.92 -4.78 -6.12
C PRO A 79 -4.48 -3.89 -7.29
N ASP A 80 -3.98 -2.68 -7.04
CA ASP A 80 -3.40 -1.82 -8.10
C ASP A 80 -2.11 -2.42 -8.69
N LEU A 81 -1.24 -2.96 -7.85
CA LEU A 81 -0.01 -3.64 -8.28
C LEU A 81 -0.31 -4.85 -9.16
N GLU A 82 -1.32 -5.63 -8.78
CA GLU A 82 -1.77 -6.81 -9.52
C GLU A 82 -2.31 -6.43 -10.91
N GLU A 83 -3.26 -5.49 -10.96
CA GLU A 83 -3.98 -5.18 -12.19
C GLU A 83 -3.20 -4.24 -13.12
N PHE A 84 -2.55 -3.22 -12.56
CA PHE A 84 -1.93 -2.12 -13.32
C PHE A 84 -0.41 -2.10 -13.23
N GLY A 85 0.19 -2.92 -12.38
CA GLY A 85 1.64 -2.99 -12.22
C GLY A 85 2.24 -1.87 -11.35
N ALA A 86 1.43 -0.97 -10.79
CA ALA A 86 1.85 0.11 -9.90
C ALA A 86 0.68 0.56 -9.02
N CYS A 87 0.96 1.03 -7.81
CA CYS A 87 -0.07 1.66 -6.98
C CYS A 87 -0.49 3.02 -7.54
N TYR A 88 -1.66 3.56 -7.17
CA TYR A 88 -2.18 4.84 -7.71
C TYR A 88 -1.16 6.00 -7.80
N CYS A 89 -0.32 6.21 -6.77
CA CYS A 89 0.72 7.25 -6.79
C CYS A 89 2.02 6.86 -7.51
N ALA A 90 2.12 5.62 -8.00
CA ALA A 90 3.30 4.98 -8.54
C ALA A 90 4.52 4.97 -7.59
N LEU A 91 4.31 4.96 -6.27
CA LEU A 91 5.38 4.76 -5.28
C LEU A 91 5.88 3.30 -5.31
N TYR A 92 4.94 2.36 -5.27
CA TYR A 92 5.20 0.93 -5.37
C TYR A 92 4.88 0.44 -6.77
N VAL A 93 5.71 -0.47 -7.28
CA VAL A 93 5.55 -1.09 -8.60
C VAL A 93 5.71 -2.60 -8.52
N SER A 94 5.16 -3.30 -9.52
CA SER A 94 5.37 -4.73 -9.72
C SER A 94 6.82 -5.03 -10.08
N GLY A 95 7.23 -6.29 -9.90
CA GLY A 95 8.59 -6.72 -10.27
C GLY A 95 8.90 -6.51 -11.75
N GLU A 96 7.92 -6.73 -12.64
CA GLU A 96 8.06 -6.51 -14.10
C GLU A 96 8.36 -5.03 -14.40
N VAL A 97 7.63 -4.12 -13.77
CA VAL A 97 7.85 -2.67 -13.93
C VAL A 97 9.19 -2.25 -13.34
N ALA A 98 9.56 -2.75 -12.16
CA ALA A 98 10.84 -2.44 -11.54
C ALA A 98 12.04 -2.84 -12.41
N LYS A 99 11.91 -3.92 -13.18
CA LYS A 99 12.92 -4.39 -14.14
C LYS A 99 12.87 -3.70 -15.50
N GLY A 100 11.88 -2.86 -15.76
CA GLY A 100 11.65 -2.22 -17.06
C GLY A 100 11.04 -3.16 -18.12
N GLU A 101 10.51 -4.32 -17.73
CA GLU A 101 9.87 -5.29 -18.62
C GLU A 101 8.44 -4.85 -19.01
N LYS A 102 7.82 -4.00 -18.19
CA LYS A 102 6.47 -3.47 -18.39
C LYS A 102 6.41 -1.98 -18.10
N THR A 103 5.68 -1.24 -18.93
CA THR A 103 5.41 0.20 -18.70
C THR A 103 4.12 0.39 -17.93
N VAL A 104 4.10 1.33 -16.99
CA VAL A 104 2.90 1.68 -16.21
C VAL A 104 1.98 2.57 -17.04
N GLY A 105 0.70 2.22 -17.08
CA GLY A 105 -0.37 3.03 -17.69
C GLY A 105 -1.12 3.89 -16.66
N PRO A 106 -2.17 4.61 -17.09
CA PRO A 106 -3.06 5.33 -16.17
C PRO A 106 -3.75 4.38 -15.20
N ILE A 107 -3.76 4.75 -13.90
CA ILE A 107 -4.33 3.94 -12.82
C ILE A 107 -5.63 4.61 -12.35
N PRO A 108 -6.79 3.93 -12.37
CA PRO A 108 -8.04 4.49 -11.88
C PRO A 108 -8.02 4.66 -10.36
N GLU A 109 -8.76 5.65 -9.86
CA GLU A 109 -8.96 5.82 -8.41
C GLU A 109 -9.95 4.76 -7.90
N ARG A 110 -9.43 3.73 -7.21
CA ARG A 110 -10.25 2.70 -6.55
C ARG A 110 -10.96 3.19 -5.30
N ARG A 111 -10.47 4.27 -4.67
CA ARG A 111 -11.07 4.79 -3.44
C ARG A 111 -12.49 5.30 -3.74
N PRO A 112 -13.54 4.73 -3.12
CA PRO A 112 -14.91 5.19 -3.37
C PRO A 112 -15.10 6.67 -3.01
N PRO A 113 -16.10 7.35 -3.60
CA PRO A 113 -16.51 8.67 -3.14
C PRO A 113 -16.87 8.68 -1.66
N ARG A 114 -16.68 9.81 -0.99
CA ARG A 114 -16.88 9.93 0.47
C ARG A 114 -18.26 9.48 0.94
N SER A 115 -19.30 9.70 0.15
CA SER A 115 -20.68 9.29 0.44
C SER A 115 -20.88 7.77 0.50
N MET A 116 -20.01 6.99 -0.14
CA MET A 116 -20.08 5.53 -0.21
C MET A 116 -19.09 4.84 0.75
N ARG A 117 -18.22 5.60 1.43
CA ARG A 117 -17.27 5.04 2.39
C ARG A 117 -18.00 4.70 3.68
N LYS A 118 -18.04 3.41 4.02
CA LYS A 118 -18.55 2.96 5.31
C LYS A 118 -17.56 3.40 6.39
N THR A 119 -18.06 4.04 7.44
CA THR A 119 -17.26 4.24 8.65
C THR A 119 -16.98 2.88 9.28
N VAL A 120 -15.76 2.68 9.79
CA VAL A 120 -15.38 1.45 10.49
C VAL A 120 -16.37 1.25 11.64
N SER A 121 -17.33 0.34 11.44
CA SER A 121 -18.28 -0.05 12.46
C SER A 121 -17.54 -1.03 13.36
N LYS A 122 -17.64 -0.86 14.68
CA LYS A 122 -17.10 -1.85 15.62
C LYS A 122 -17.64 -3.23 15.23
N ALA A 123 -16.75 -4.22 15.10
CA ALA A 123 -17.15 -5.59 14.80
C ALA A 123 -18.17 -6.05 15.85
N PRO A 124 -19.25 -6.75 15.46
CA PRO A 124 -20.19 -7.30 16.42
C PRO A 124 -19.47 -8.34 17.27
N SER A 125 -19.43 -8.10 18.59
CA SER A 125 -18.99 -9.11 19.57
C SER A 125 -20.06 -10.19 19.71
N GLY A 126 -19.81 -11.38 19.19
CA GLY A 126 -20.69 -12.54 19.35
C GLY A 126 -20.19 -13.77 18.58
N ASN A 127 -20.70 -14.95 18.94
CA ASN A 127 -20.52 -16.20 18.19
C ASN A 127 -21.31 -16.17 16.88
N VAL A 128 -20.94 -15.27 15.97
CA VAL A 128 -21.51 -15.21 14.62
C VAL A 128 -20.77 -16.23 13.75
N PRO A 129 -21.47 -17.08 12.98
CA PRO A 129 -20.85 -17.94 11.98
C PRO A 129 -19.93 -17.12 11.08
N LEU A 130 -18.72 -17.62 10.83
CA LEU A 130 -17.68 -16.89 10.10
C LEU A 130 -18.07 -16.73 8.63
N THR A 131 -18.83 -15.69 8.29
CA THR A 131 -19.06 -15.27 6.90
C THR A 131 -17.91 -14.37 6.46
N VAL A 132 -16.92 -14.97 5.80
CA VAL A 132 -15.77 -14.23 5.28
C VAL A 132 -16.19 -13.54 3.98
N SER A 133 -16.10 -12.21 3.94
CA SER A 133 -16.48 -11.41 2.77
C SER A 133 -15.46 -11.44 1.63
N LEU A 134 -14.26 -11.96 1.89
CA LEU A 134 -13.15 -12.06 0.94
C LEU A 134 -12.54 -13.47 1.00
N PRO A 135 -11.99 -13.98 -0.12
CA PRO A 135 -11.24 -15.22 -0.08
C PRO A 135 -10.00 -15.07 0.81
N VAL A 136 -9.64 -16.15 1.48
CA VAL A 136 -8.42 -16.24 2.29
C VAL A 136 -7.39 -17.02 1.49
N TRP A 137 -6.21 -16.44 1.33
CA TRP A 137 -5.09 -17.04 0.64
C TRP A 137 -4.02 -17.48 1.63
N ARG A 138 -3.43 -18.65 1.40
CA ARG A 138 -2.36 -19.23 2.21
C ARG A 138 -1.09 -19.42 1.39
N CYS A 139 0.04 -18.94 1.89
CA CYS A 139 1.34 -19.28 1.32
C CYS A 139 1.69 -20.75 1.64
N ARG A 140 1.93 -21.57 0.62
CA ARG A 140 2.28 -23.00 0.78
C ARG A 140 3.67 -23.24 1.39
N VAL A 141 4.50 -22.20 1.54
CA VAL A 141 5.86 -22.32 2.10
C VAL A 141 5.89 -21.99 3.58
N CYS A 142 5.45 -20.79 3.96
CA CYS A 142 5.56 -20.32 5.35
C CYS A 142 4.21 -20.26 6.10
N GLY A 143 3.09 -20.55 5.43
CA GLY A 143 1.76 -20.51 6.04
C GLY A 143 1.17 -19.12 6.25
N TYR A 144 1.77 -18.05 5.71
CA TYR A 144 1.20 -16.70 5.75
C TYR A 144 -0.24 -16.69 5.19
N LEU A 145 -1.16 -16.07 5.93
CA LEU A 145 -2.58 -15.96 5.57
C LEU A 145 -2.95 -14.50 5.31
N CYS A 146 -3.71 -14.25 4.25
CA CYS A 146 -4.30 -12.94 3.97
C CYS A 146 -5.69 -13.06 3.35
N ALA A 147 -6.64 -12.25 3.81
CA ALA A 147 -7.97 -12.14 3.22
C ALA A 147 -8.01 -10.98 2.21
N ARG A 148 -8.04 -11.30 0.91
CA ARG A 148 -7.94 -10.35 -0.21
C ARG A 148 -8.57 -10.96 -1.46
N GLU A 149 -8.93 -10.14 -2.44
CA GLU A 149 -9.42 -10.63 -3.75
C GLU A 149 -8.40 -11.57 -4.41
N SER A 150 -7.12 -11.18 -4.40
CA SER A 150 -5.98 -11.93 -4.92
C SER A 150 -4.83 -11.98 -3.90
N PRO A 151 -3.97 -13.02 -3.89
CA PRO A 151 -2.82 -13.08 -3.00
C PRO A 151 -1.77 -12.04 -3.43
N PRO A 152 -0.86 -11.61 -2.53
CA PRO A 152 0.19 -10.67 -2.91
C PRO A 152 1.13 -11.27 -3.97
N LEU A 153 1.65 -10.41 -4.86
CA LEU A 153 2.62 -10.79 -5.91
C LEU A 153 3.83 -11.56 -5.35
N VAL A 154 4.26 -11.19 -4.13
CA VAL A 154 5.35 -11.81 -3.39
C VAL A 154 4.92 -11.99 -1.94
N CYS A 155 5.21 -13.15 -1.36
CA CYS A 155 4.92 -13.41 0.04
C CYS A 155 5.70 -12.44 0.95
N PRO A 156 5.02 -11.66 1.82
CA PRO A 156 5.70 -10.68 2.67
C PRO A 156 6.58 -11.33 3.74
N ILE A 157 6.45 -12.63 3.97
CA ILE A 157 7.22 -13.37 4.97
C ILE A 157 8.40 -14.10 4.32
N CYS A 158 8.15 -15.02 3.38
CA CYS A 158 9.20 -15.89 2.82
C CYS A 158 9.61 -15.57 1.37
N LYS A 159 9.07 -14.49 0.78
CA LYS A 159 9.48 -13.97 -0.54
C LYS A 159 9.23 -14.87 -1.74
N VAL A 160 8.48 -15.95 -1.58
CA VAL A 160 8.02 -16.74 -2.74
C VAL A 160 6.99 -15.98 -3.57
N ALA A 161 6.96 -16.27 -4.86
CA ALA A 161 6.02 -15.67 -5.80
C ALA A 161 4.56 -16.08 -5.53
N GLN A 162 3.64 -15.33 -6.13
CA GLN A 162 2.19 -15.49 -6.00
C GLN A 162 1.67 -16.89 -6.35
N ASP A 163 2.29 -17.59 -7.30
CA ASP A 163 1.96 -18.96 -7.72
C ASP A 163 2.16 -20.02 -6.62
N ARG A 164 2.84 -19.64 -5.53
CA ARG A 164 3.00 -20.46 -4.32
C ARG A 164 1.86 -20.30 -3.31
N PHE A 165 0.85 -19.49 -3.59
CA PHE A 165 -0.35 -19.38 -2.76
C PHE A 165 -1.44 -20.36 -3.19
N GLU A 166 -2.29 -20.74 -2.24
CA GLU A 166 -3.50 -21.53 -2.45
C GLU A 166 -4.70 -20.84 -1.77
N ARG A 167 -5.90 -21.03 -2.33
CA ARG A 167 -7.12 -20.58 -1.66
C ARG A 167 -7.38 -21.48 -0.46
N PHE A 168 -7.49 -20.87 0.71
CA PHE A 168 -7.73 -21.54 1.99
C PHE A 168 -9.22 -21.51 2.37
N LEU A 169 -9.89 -20.37 2.20
CA LEU A 169 -11.34 -20.16 2.40
C LEU A 169 -11.89 -19.28 1.26
#